data_AF-A0A7W0CRZ0-F1
#
_entry.id   AF-A0A7W0CRZ0-F1
#
_cell.length_a   1.000
_cell.length_b   1.000
_cell.length_c   1.000
_cell.angle_alpha   90.00
_cell.angle_beta   90.00
_cell.angle_gamma   90.00
#
_symmetry.space_group_name_H-M   'P 1'
#
loop_
_entity.id
_entity.type
_entity.pdbx_description
1 polymer ?
#
loop_
_entity_poly.entity_id
_entity_poly.type
_entity_poly.pdbx_seq_one_letter_code
_entity_poly.pdbx_strand_id
1 'polypeptide(L)'
;MPYYGMPVGTQYEEVGFGFSKGVITGLLRERYGFDGIVCTDWGLLTDAEIMGQEMPARAWGVEHLTPLERARKALEAGVDQFGGEQCPELIVELVRGGAVGQERIDASVRRLLREKFVLGLFDDPYVDPGRAKEIVGRDDFVQAGLEAQSASLTLLKNGPLPLAEGTAIYVEGIDAATASAYGKVVATPGEAQATLVRLSAPYEPREGGFEAFFHSGSLAFPRAEIDRLERLRPTVLGLHLERPAVFPEIDQACQAVLADYGARDDAFLDVVFGRRSPRGRLPFELPRSMAAVEASRPDVPGDTADPLYPYGHGLAY
;
A
#
# COMPACT_ATOMS: atom_id res chain seq x y z
N MET A 1 -1.41 -2.84 15.16
CA MET A 1 -0.42 -3.91 14.91
C MET A 1 0.95 -3.26 15.01
N PRO A 2 1.80 -3.62 15.98
CA PRO A 2 3.18 -3.16 15.97
C PRO A 2 3.89 -3.76 14.75
N TYR A 3 4.42 -2.90 13.89
CA TYR A 3 5.10 -3.27 12.65
C TYR A 3 6.62 -3.41 12.88
N TYR A 4 7.36 -3.81 11.84
CA TYR A 4 8.78 -4.12 11.87
C TYR A 4 9.75 -2.92 12.07
N GLY A 5 9.28 -1.78 12.58
CA GLY A 5 10.12 -0.63 12.92
C GLY A 5 10.53 -0.59 14.39
N MET A 6 11.50 0.26 14.71
CA MET A 6 11.91 0.60 16.09
C MET A 6 11.98 2.13 16.27
N PRO A 7 11.78 2.66 17.49
CA PRO A 7 11.77 4.10 17.74
C PRO A 7 13.18 4.67 17.95
N VAL A 8 13.94 4.84 16.86
CA VAL A 8 15.32 5.36 16.89
C VAL A 8 15.38 6.84 17.31
N GLY A 9 16.31 7.18 18.19
CA GLY A 9 16.57 8.57 18.60
C GLY A 9 15.45 9.19 19.44
N THR A 10 14.63 8.37 20.10
CA THR A 10 13.52 8.82 20.95
C THR A 10 13.78 8.52 22.43
N GLN A 11 12.81 8.84 23.30
CA GLN A 11 12.85 8.47 24.73
C GLN A 11 12.55 6.98 24.99
N TYR A 12 12.10 6.24 23.98
CA TYR A 12 11.73 4.84 24.10
C TYR A 12 12.92 3.93 23.79
N GLU A 13 12.92 2.74 24.38
CA GLU A 13 13.91 1.70 24.08
C GLU A 13 13.91 1.40 22.57
N GLU A 14 15.11 1.38 21.95
CA GLU A 14 15.32 1.12 20.52
C GLU A 14 15.20 -0.38 20.20
N VAL A 15 14.01 -0.91 20.43
CA VAL A 15 13.61 -2.27 20.07
C VAL A 15 12.39 -2.22 19.17
N GLY A 16 12.18 -3.28 18.39
CA GLY A 16 11.02 -3.42 17.52
C GLY A 16 9.73 -3.13 18.29
N PHE A 17 8.76 -2.45 17.67
CA PHE A 17 7.56 -1.98 18.38
C PHE A 17 6.79 -3.10 19.10
N GLY A 18 6.88 -4.34 18.61
CA GLY A 18 6.27 -5.52 19.25
C GLY A 18 6.87 -5.89 20.62
N PHE A 19 8.05 -5.37 20.94
CA PHE A 19 8.77 -5.58 22.19
C PHE A 19 8.84 -4.31 23.06
N SER A 20 8.30 -3.19 22.59
CA SER A 20 8.45 -1.89 23.26
C SER A 20 7.33 -1.65 24.27
N LYS A 21 7.64 -1.82 25.56
CA LYS A 21 6.70 -1.53 26.65
C LYS A 21 6.29 -0.06 26.71
N GLY A 22 7.24 0.85 26.44
CA GLY A 22 6.97 2.28 26.43
C GLY A 22 5.95 2.69 25.35
N VAL A 23 5.96 2.01 24.20
CA VAL A 23 5.00 2.27 23.12
C VAL A 23 3.69 1.53 23.36
N ILE A 24 3.72 0.22 23.62
CA ILE A 24 2.50 -0.59 23.74
C ILE A 24 1.76 -0.25 25.05
N THR A 25 2.44 -0.31 26.20
CA THR A 25 1.78 -0.02 27.48
C THR A 25 1.70 1.49 27.70
N GLY A 26 2.81 2.21 27.62
CA GLY A 26 2.86 3.64 27.96
C GLY A 26 2.06 4.53 27.01
N LEU A 27 2.32 4.47 25.70
CA LEU A 27 1.59 5.29 24.74
C LEU A 27 0.20 4.75 24.43
N LEU A 28 0.11 3.51 23.94
CA LEU A 28 -1.14 2.99 23.39
C LEU A 28 -2.19 2.75 24.50
N ARG A 29 -1.83 2.04 25.58
CA ARG A 29 -2.80 1.71 26.64
C ARG A 29 -3.00 2.84 27.65
N GLU A 30 -1.92 3.37 28.22
CA GLU A 30 -2.02 4.35 29.31
C GLU A 30 -2.37 5.76 28.79
N ARG A 31 -1.63 6.27 27.81
CA ARG A 31 -1.87 7.63 27.29
C ARG A 31 -3.10 7.72 26.38
N TYR A 32 -3.28 6.77 25.46
CA TYR A 32 -4.39 6.80 24.49
C TYR A 32 -5.60 5.95 24.91
N GLY A 33 -5.53 5.23 26.02
CA GLY A 33 -6.68 4.51 26.59
C GLY A 33 -7.12 3.29 25.79
N PHE A 34 -6.26 2.72 24.94
CA PHE A 34 -6.63 1.55 24.14
C PHE A 34 -6.76 0.29 25.02
N ASP A 35 -7.97 -0.25 25.11
CA ASP A 35 -8.30 -1.46 25.87
C ASP A 35 -8.59 -2.69 25.00
N GLY A 36 -8.36 -2.58 23.69
CA GLY A 36 -8.51 -3.69 22.76
C GLY A 36 -7.30 -4.65 22.75
N ILE A 37 -7.37 -5.62 21.84
CA ILE A 37 -6.34 -6.64 21.61
C ILE A 37 -5.13 -6.02 20.91
N VAL A 38 -3.94 -6.25 21.44
CA VAL A 38 -2.67 -5.99 20.74
C VAL A 38 -2.18 -7.30 20.13
N CYS A 39 -2.38 -7.44 18.81
CA CYS A 39 -1.84 -8.53 18.01
C CYS A 39 -0.55 -8.09 17.31
N THR A 40 0.51 -8.88 17.39
CA THR A 40 1.76 -8.63 16.63
C THR A 40 1.56 -8.84 15.14
N ASP A 41 2.45 -8.28 14.33
CA ASP A 41 2.67 -8.76 12.97
C ASP A 41 3.38 -10.14 13.00
N TRP A 42 3.74 -10.67 11.83
CA TRP A 42 4.22 -12.04 11.64
C TRP A 42 5.71 -12.21 11.97
N GLY A 43 6.07 -13.38 12.51
CA GLY A 43 7.46 -13.83 12.64
C GLY A 43 8.31 -12.96 13.56
N LEU A 44 7.78 -12.57 14.73
CA LEU A 44 8.54 -11.81 15.73
C LEU A 44 9.40 -12.72 16.60
N LEU A 45 8.98 -13.96 16.82
CA LEU A 45 9.61 -14.88 17.76
C LEU A 45 10.57 -15.83 17.05
N THR A 46 10.13 -16.40 15.94
CA THR A 46 10.84 -17.44 15.21
C THR A 46 11.18 -17.05 13.78
N ASP A 47 12.24 -17.66 13.26
CA ASP A 47 12.56 -17.61 11.84
C ASP A 47 11.52 -18.42 11.05
N ALA A 48 11.31 -18.07 9.78
CA ALA A 48 10.35 -18.73 8.90
C ALA A 48 10.93 -18.93 7.50
N GLU A 49 10.54 -20.00 6.81
CA GLU A 49 10.79 -20.14 5.38
C GLU A 49 9.57 -19.64 4.61
N ILE A 50 9.76 -18.60 3.79
CA ILE A 50 8.69 -18.00 2.99
C ILE A 50 9.09 -18.07 1.52
N MET A 51 8.32 -18.83 0.74
CA MET A 51 8.55 -19.01 -0.70
C MET A 51 9.99 -19.47 -1.02
N GLY A 52 10.52 -20.41 -0.23
CA GLY A 52 11.86 -20.97 -0.40
C GLY A 52 13.00 -20.06 0.06
N GLN A 53 12.69 -18.95 0.74
CA GLN A 53 13.68 -18.04 1.32
C GLN A 53 13.61 -18.09 2.85
N GLU A 54 14.77 -18.29 3.49
CA GLU A 54 14.89 -18.16 4.95
C GLU A 54 14.71 -16.69 5.35
N MET A 55 13.78 -16.46 6.27
CA MET A 55 13.40 -15.16 6.77
C MET A 55 13.61 -15.16 8.28
N PRO A 56 14.65 -14.48 8.79
CA PRO A 56 14.89 -14.43 10.22
C PRO A 56 13.76 -13.69 10.92
N ALA A 57 13.57 -14.00 12.20
CA ALA A 57 12.62 -13.31 13.06
C ALA A 57 12.83 -11.80 12.98
N ARG A 58 11.74 -11.04 12.91
CA ARG A 58 11.73 -9.57 12.90
C ARG A 58 11.92 -9.01 14.30
N ALA A 59 12.93 -9.53 14.98
CA ALA A 59 13.28 -9.32 16.38
C ALA A 59 14.19 -8.09 16.57
N TRP A 60 13.91 -6.99 15.87
CA TRP A 60 14.77 -5.81 15.83
C TRP A 60 15.17 -5.29 17.22
N GLY A 61 16.46 -5.12 17.47
CA GLY A 61 17.03 -4.69 18.76
C GLY A 61 17.06 -5.77 19.86
N VAL A 62 16.50 -6.95 19.59
CA VAL A 62 16.46 -8.11 20.49
C VAL A 62 16.81 -9.42 19.77
N GLU A 63 17.58 -9.32 18.69
CA GLU A 63 18.00 -10.46 17.86
C GLU A 63 18.83 -11.46 18.66
N HIS A 64 19.55 -10.98 19.67
CA HIS A 64 20.36 -11.77 20.59
C HIS A 64 19.55 -12.60 21.60
N LEU A 65 18.27 -12.30 21.79
CA LEU A 65 17.39 -13.05 22.68
C LEU A 65 16.93 -14.35 22.04
N THR A 66 16.71 -15.37 22.86
CA THR A 66 16.04 -16.60 22.46
C THR A 66 14.55 -16.35 22.15
N PRO A 67 13.87 -17.23 21.39
CA PRO A 67 12.42 -17.12 21.18
C PRO A 67 11.60 -17.03 22.47
N LEU A 68 11.99 -17.77 23.52
CA LEU A 68 11.34 -17.74 24.83
C LEU A 68 11.47 -16.36 25.51
N GLU A 69 12.66 -15.76 25.46
CA GLU A 69 12.91 -14.42 25.99
C GLU A 69 12.20 -13.33 25.18
N ARG A 70 12.16 -13.46 23.85
CA ARG A 70 11.38 -12.58 22.97
C ARG A 70 9.89 -12.63 23.31
N ALA A 71 9.34 -13.83 23.48
CA ALA A 71 7.94 -14.03 23.85
C ALA A 71 7.61 -13.39 25.19
N ARG A 72 8.49 -13.58 26.19
CA ARG A 72 8.38 -12.93 27.50
C ARG A 72 8.38 -11.40 27.36
N LYS A 73 9.38 -10.82 26.69
CA LYS A 73 9.48 -9.36 26.52
C LYS A 73 8.25 -8.78 25.84
N ALA A 74 7.73 -9.43 24.80
CA ALA A 74 6.50 -9.01 24.11
C ALA A 74 5.27 -9.06 25.03
N LEU A 75 5.09 -10.14 25.80
CA LEU A 75 4.00 -10.25 26.78
C LEU A 75 4.07 -9.16 27.85
N GLU A 76 5.27 -8.91 28.39
CA GLU A 76 5.52 -7.87 29.40
C GLU A 76 5.36 -6.45 28.83
N ALA A 77 5.59 -6.27 27.52
CA ALA A 77 5.31 -5.03 26.81
C ALA A 77 3.81 -4.75 26.65
N GLY A 78 2.96 -5.79 26.73
CA GLY A 78 1.51 -5.68 26.66
C GLY A 78 0.89 -6.29 25.40
N VAL A 79 1.63 -7.11 24.64
CA VAL A 79 1.08 -7.93 23.55
C VAL A 79 0.09 -8.95 24.12
N ASP A 80 -1.06 -9.11 23.46
CA ASP A 80 -2.10 -10.07 23.86
C ASP A 80 -2.15 -11.31 22.95
N GLN A 81 -1.74 -11.17 21.68
CA GLN A 81 -1.76 -12.24 20.68
C GLN A 81 -0.55 -12.13 19.75
N PHE A 82 0.00 -13.27 19.36
CA PHE A 82 1.10 -13.35 18.40
C PHE A 82 0.54 -13.72 17.00
N GLY A 83 0.78 -12.86 16.02
CA GLY A 83 0.39 -13.08 14.62
C GLY A 83 1.37 -14.01 13.90
N GLY A 84 0.86 -14.96 13.12
CA GLY A 84 1.69 -15.86 12.29
C GLY A 84 2.55 -16.87 13.06
N GLU A 85 2.57 -16.83 14.40
CA GLU A 85 3.36 -17.73 15.24
C GLU A 85 2.64 -19.07 15.46
N GLN A 86 3.43 -20.14 15.61
CA GLN A 86 2.94 -21.52 15.80
C GLN A 86 3.57 -22.19 17.04
N CYS A 87 4.09 -21.41 17.99
CA CYS A 87 4.88 -21.88 19.13
C CYS A 87 4.20 -21.63 20.51
N PRO A 88 2.95 -22.08 20.74
CA PRO A 88 2.24 -21.83 22.00
C PRO A 88 2.95 -22.41 23.24
N GLU A 89 3.79 -23.43 23.07
CA GLU A 89 4.61 -24.04 24.11
C GLU A 89 5.52 -23.05 24.83
N LEU A 90 6.01 -22.01 24.13
CA LEU A 90 6.82 -20.96 24.75
C LEU A 90 6.03 -20.20 25.83
N ILE A 91 4.76 -19.91 25.54
CA ILE A 91 3.87 -19.21 26.49
C ILE A 91 3.55 -20.11 27.68
N VAL A 92 3.30 -21.40 27.42
CA VAL A 92 3.04 -22.39 28.48
C VAL A 92 4.25 -22.54 29.39
N GLU A 93 5.46 -22.61 28.83
CA GLU A 93 6.71 -22.69 29.56
C GLU A 93 6.92 -21.46 30.45
N LEU A 94 6.74 -20.25 29.91
CA LEU A 94 6.87 -19.00 30.66
C LEU A 94 5.96 -18.94 31.89
N VAL A 95 4.71 -19.40 31.75
CA VAL A 95 3.73 -19.41 32.85
C VAL A 95 4.07 -20.49 33.88
N ARG A 96 4.36 -21.72 33.42
CA ARG A 96 4.71 -22.83 34.34
C ARG A 96 6.01 -22.59 35.09
N GLY A 97 6.98 -21.94 34.45
CA GLY A 97 8.23 -21.53 35.06
C GLY A 97 8.11 -20.30 35.97
N GLY A 98 6.94 -19.65 36.02
CA GLY A 98 6.70 -18.45 36.82
C GLY A 98 7.36 -17.18 36.29
N ALA A 99 7.95 -17.22 35.09
CA ALA A 99 8.55 -16.06 34.45
C ALA A 99 7.50 -15.04 33.96
N VAL A 100 6.29 -15.52 33.66
CA VAL A 100 5.11 -14.70 33.39
C VAL A 100 3.98 -15.14 34.32
N GLY A 101 3.41 -14.20 35.08
CA GLY A 101 2.29 -14.49 35.97
C GLY A 101 1.00 -14.80 35.21
N GLN A 102 0.15 -15.64 35.79
CA GLN A 102 -1.13 -16.04 35.17
C GLN A 102 -2.04 -14.83 34.94
N GLU A 103 -2.00 -13.83 35.81
CA GLU A 103 -2.77 -12.59 35.69
C GLU A 103 -2.45 -11.82 34.41
N ARG A 104 -1.20 -11.88 33.91
CA ARG A 104 -0.85 -11.26 32.63
C ARG A 104 -1.56 -11.96 31.48
N ILE A 105 -1.64 -13.29 31.51
CA ILE A 105 -2.35 -14.08 30.50
C ILE A 105 -3.86 -13.85 30.60
N ASP A 106 -4.41 -13.85 31.82
CA ASP A 106 -5.84 -13.60 32.05
C ASP A 106 -6.29 -12.24 31.50
N ALA A 107 -5.45 -11.21 31.59
CA ALA A 107 -5.72 -9.91 31.00
C ALA A 107 -5.84 -9.99 29.46
N SER A 108 -4.94 -10.73 28.78
CA SER A 108 -4.99 -10.94 27.34
C SER A 108 -6.23 -11.77 26.93
N VAL A 109 -6.49 -12.87 27.65
CA VAL A 109 -7.62 -13.76 27.42
C VAL A 109 -8.95 -13.02 27.60
N ARG A 110 -9.07 -12.14 28.59
CA ARG A 110 -10.28 -11.33 28.80
C ARG A 110 -10.59 -10.45 27.59
N ARG A 111 -9.58 -9.81 26.99
CA ARG A 111 -9.74 -8.98 25.78
C ARG A 111 -10.15 -9.82 24.58
N LEU A 112 -9.49 -10.95 24.37
CA LEU A 112 -9.81 -11.90 23.29
C LEU A 112 -11.24 -12.43 23.42
N LEU A 113 -11.63 -12.86 24.61
CA LEU A 113 -12.98 -13.38 24.87
C LEU A 113 -14.04 -12.28 24.74
N ARG A 114 -13.77 -11.08 25.24
CA ARG A 114 -14.67 -9.93 25.08
C ARG A 114 -14.99 -9.68 23.61
N GLU A 115 -13.99 -9.62 22.72
CA GLU A 115 -14.24 -9.41 21.29
C GLU A 115 -15.06 -10.56 20.68
N LYS A 116 -14.81 -11.82 21.09
CA LYS A 116 -15.64 -12.96 20.65
C LYS A 116 -17.10 -12.86 21.11
N PHE A 117 -17.36 -12.36 22.32
CA PHE A 117 -18.72 -12.08 22.79
C PHE A 117 -19.37 -10.92 22.02
N VAL A 118 -18.63 -9.82 21.79
CA VAL A 118 -19.13 -8.66 21.02
C VAL A 118 -19.50 -9.06 19.59
N LEU A 119 -18.71 -9.94 18.97
CA LEU A 119 -18.98 -10.50 17.65
C LEU A 119 -20.10 -11.54 17.62
N GLY A 120 -20.69 -11.89 18.77
CA GLY A 120 -21.77 -12.89 18.86
C GLY A 120 -21.31 -14.34 18.64
N LEU A 121 -20.00 -14.62 18.68
CA LEU A 121 -19.47 -15.95 18.35
C LEU A 121 -19.82 -17.04 19.38
N PHE A 122 -20.29 -16.65 20.56
CA PHE A 122 -20.84 -17.60 21.55
C PHE A 122 -22.33 -17.89 21.32
N ASP A 123 -23.03 -17.03 20.58
CA ASP A 123 -24.45 -17.16 20.27
C ASP A 123 -24.65 -17.84 18.91
N ASP A 124 -23.92 -17.40 17.89
CA ASP A 124 -23.92 -17.96 16.54
C ASP A 124 -22.51 -17.91 15.91
N PRO A 125 -21.72 -18.99 16.02
CA PRO A 125 -20.32 -19.00 15.55
C PRO A 125 -20.17 -19.24 14.05
N TYR A 126 -21.24 -19.55 13.32
CA TYR A 126 -21.16 -20.02 11.94
C TYR A 126 -21.69 -18.99 10.94
N VAL A 127 -21.22 -19.10 9.70
CA VAL A 127 -21.70 -18.30 8.56
C VAL A 127 -22.30 -19.21 7.51
N ASP A 128 -23.20 -18.68 6.67
CA ASP A 128 -23.73 -19.39 5.50
C ASP A 128 -22.81 -19.22 4.27
N PRO A 129 -22.12 -20.28 3.81
CA PRO A 129 -21.28 -20.20 2.62
C PRO A 129 -22.07 -19.97 1.32
N GLY A 130 -23.37 -20.31 1.29
CA GLY A 130 -24.25 -20.07 0.14
C GLY A 130 -24.41 -18.58 -0.13
N ARG A 131 -24.66 -17.80 0.93
CA ARG A 131 -24.76 -16.34 0.88
C ARG A 131 -23.51 -15.65 0.32
N ALA A 132 -22.31 -16.22 0.50
CA ALA A 132 -21.10 -15.66 -0.08
C ALA A 132 -21.17 -15.63 -1.62
N LYS A 133 -21.78 -16.64 -2.26
CA LYS A 133 -21.94 -16.70 -3.73
C LYS A 133 -22.91 -15.63 -4.25
N GLU A 134 -23.86 -15.22 -3.42
CA GLU A 134 -24.80 -14.15 -3.75
C GLU A 134 -24.20 -12.76 -3.57
N ILE A 135 -23.17 -12.62 -2.72
CA ILE A 135 -22.57 -11.33 -2.35
C ILE A 135 -21.32 -11.01 -3.18
N VAL A 136 -20.42 -11.98 -3.34
CA VAL A 136 -19.13 -11.76 -4.01
C VAL A 136 -19.36 -11.49 -5.49
N GLY A 137 -18.88 -10.33 -5.95
CA GLY A 137 -18.98 -9.94 -7.37
C GLY A 137 -20.36 -9.45 -7.80
N ARG A 138 -21.26 -9.11 -6.87
CA ARG A 138 -22.54 -8.47 -7.23
C ARG A 138 -22.33 -7.22 -8.07
N ASP A 139 -23.20 -7.04 -9.06
CA ASP A 139 -23.11 -5.93 -10.02
C ASP A 139 -23.12 -4.55 -9.34
N ASP A 140 -23.91 -4.37 -8.28
CA ASP A 140 -23.95 -3.10 -7.53
C ASP A 140 -22.64 -2.81 -6.80
N PHE A 141 -21.96 -3.83 -6.27
CA PHE A 141 -20.65 -3.69 -5.63
C PHE A 141 -19.54 -3.46 -6.64
N VAL A 142 -19.59 -4.16 -7.78
CA VAL A 142 -18.65 -3.93 -8.90
C VAL A 142 -18.79 -2.49 -9.40
N GLN A 143 -20.02 -2.01 -9.57
CA GLN A 143 -20.26 -0.64 -10.04
C GLN A 143 -19.83 0.41 -9.02
N ALA A 144 -20.07 0.18 -7.72
CA ALA A 144 -19.55 1.04 -6.67
C ALA A 144 -18.01 1.07 -6.65
N GLY A 145 -17.36 -0.08 -6.89
CA GLY A 145 -15.92 -0.18 -7.05
C GLY A 145 -15.38 0.59 -8.25
N LEU A 146 -16.03 0.49 -9.41
CA LEU A 146 -15.69 1.26 -10.61
C LEU A 146 -15.85 2.77 -10.38
N GLU A 147 -16.92 3.20 -9.72
CA GLU A 147 -17.10 4.60 -9.37
C GLU A 147 -15.99 5.10 -8.43
N ALA A 148 -15.60 4.30 -7.43
CA ALA A 148 -14.51 4.64 -6.53
C ALA A 148 -13.18 4.75 -7.29
N GLN A 149 -12.90 3.83 -8.23
CA GLN A 149 -11.71 3.87 -9.07
C GLN A 149 -11.67 5.14 -9.93
N SER A 150 -12.72 5.45 -10.69
CA SER A 150 -12.76 6.67 -11.51
C SER A 150 -12.67 7.95 -10.66
N ALA A 151 -13.30 7.96 -9.48
CA ALA A 151 -13.21 9.08 -8.55
C ALA A 151 -11.80 9.28 -7.97
N SER A 152 -11.03 8.21 -7.83
CA SER A 152 -9.66 8.26 -7.31
C SER A 152 -8.66 8.84 -8.31
N LEU A 153 -8.98 8.81 -9.62
CA LEU A 153 -8.09 9.33 -10.66
C LEU A 153 -7.81 10.81 -10.45
N THR A 154 -6.53 11.15 -10.43
CA THR A 154 -6.05 12.51 -10.17
C THR A 154 -5.50 13.13 -11.45
N LEU A 155 -6.18 14.16 -11.97
CA LEU A 155 -5.70 14.89 -13.14
C LEU A 155 -4.57 15.85 -12.74
N LEU A 156 -3.34 15.52 -13.11
CA LEU A 156 -2.16 16.31 -12.74
C LEU A 156 -1.94 17.46 -13.72
N LYS A 157 -2.14 17.18 -15.01
CA LYS A 157 -1.98 18.12 -16.11
C LYS A 157 -3.12 17.94 -17.07
N ASN A 158 -3.73 19.03 -17.52
CA ASN A 158 -4.76 18.98 -18.54
C ASN A 158 -4.39 19.83 -19.75
N GLY A 159 -4.44 19.21 -20.93
CA GLY A 159 -4.41 19.90 -22.21
C GLY A 159 -5.70 19.60 -22.99
N PRO A 160 -5.89 18.36 -23.47
CA PRO A 160 -6.99 18.01 -24.37
C PRO A 160 -8.18 17.29 -23.72
N LEU A 161 -8.19 17.05 -22.40
CA LEU A 161 -9.26 16.25 -21.77
C LEU A 161 -10.50 17.10 -21.41
N PRO A 162 -11.72 16.54 -21.58
CA PRO A 162 -12.03 15.19 -22.05
C PRO A 162 -11.93 15.05 -23.58
N LEU A 163 -11.51 13.87 -24.05
CA LEU A 163 -11.53 13.54 -25.49
C LEU A 163 -12.95 13.27 -25.99
N ALA A 164 -13.21 13.53 -27.26
CA ALA A 164 -14.48 13.19 -27.88
C ALA A 164 -14.59 11.67 -28.15
N GLU A 165 -15.78 11.11 -27.92
CA GLU A 165 -16.11 9.73 -28.33
C GLU A 165 -15.84 9.51 -29.82
N GLY A 166 -15.32 8.33 -30.16
CA GLY A 166 -14.98 7.95 -31.54
C GLY A 166 -13.67 8.54 -32.08
N THR A 167 -12.94 9.34 -31.31
CA THR A 167 -11.58 9.81 -31.65
C THR A 167 -10.70 8.62 -32.05
N ALA A 168 -9.89 8.77 -33.10
CA ALA A 168 -8.91 7.75 -33.47
C ALA A 168 -7.78 7.71 -32.43
N ILE A 169 -7.63 6.58 -31.74
CA ILE A 169 -6.71 6.44 -30.61
C ILE A 169 -5.68 5.34 -30.85
N TYR A 170 -4.43 5.61 -30.50
CA TYR A 170 -3.41 4.58 -30.30
C TYR A 170 -3.24 4.36 -28.80
N VAL A 171 -3.15 3.10 -28.37
CA VAL A 171 -3.12 2.75 -26.95
C VAL A 171 -1.91 1.88 -26.61
N GLU A 172 -1.21 2.19 -25.51
CA GLU A 172 -0.19 1.35 -24.87
C GLU A 172 -0.53 1.15 -23.39
N GLY A 173 -0.40 -0.07 -22.88
CA GLY A 173 -0.73 -0.39 -21.48
C GLY A 173 -2.22 -0.33 -21.15
N ILE A 174 -3.08 -0.30 -22.17
CA ILE A 174 -4.55 -0.31 -22.05
C ILE A 174 -5.06 -1.45 -22.94
N ASP A 175 -6.01 -2.23 -22.45
CA ASP A 175 -6.68 -3.26 -23.24
C ASP A 175 -7.43 -2.64 -24.44
N ALA A 176 -7.05 -3.05 -25.65
CA ALA A 176 -7.58 -2.49 -26.89
C ALA A 176 -9.08 -2.79 -27.08
N ALA A 177 -9.57 -3.93 -26.59
CA ALA A 177 -10.99 -4.25 -26.65
C ALA A 177 -11.81 -3.29 -25.78
N THR A 178 -11.34 -3.00 -24.58
CA THR A 178 -11.94 -2.00 -23.68
C THR A 178 -11.89 -0.61 -24.29
N ALA A 179 -10.75 -0.20 -24.85
CA ALA A 179 -10.59 1.11 -25.50
C ALA A 179 -11.51 1.31 -26.72
N SER A 180 -11.82 0.22 -27.45
CA SER A 180 -12.71 0.27 -28.62
C SER A 180 -14.15 0.68 -28.30
N ALA A 181 -14.57 0.61 -27.03
CA ALA A 181 -15.87 1.10 -26.58
C ALA A 181 -15.93 2.62 -26.41
N TYR A 182 -14.81 3.34 -26.60
CA TYR A 182 -14.70 4.79 -26.42
C TYR A 182 -14.16 5.50 -27.67
N GLY A 183 -13.17 4.90 -28.35
CA GLY A 183 -12.52 5.48 -29.52
C GLY A 183 -12.26 4.47 -30.62
N LYS A 184 -11.88 4.95 -31.80
CA LYS A 184 -11.45 4.09 -32.91
C LYS A 184 -9.99 3.70 -32.70
N VAL A 185 -9.73 2.51 -32.18
CA VAL A 185 -8.36 2.03 -31.97
C VAL A 185 -7.64 1.84 -33.32
N VAL A 186 -6.48 2.46 -33.47
CA VAL A 186 -5.61 2.36 -34.66
C VAL A 186 -4.32 1.61 -34.37
N ALA A 187 -3.68 1.08 -35.41
CA ALA A 187 -2.52 0.20 -35.26
C ALA A 187 -1.21 0.96 -34.97
N THR A 188 -1.08 2.20 -35.44
CA THR A 188 0.14 2.99 -35.30
C THR A 188 -0.12 4.38 -34.72
N PRO A 189 0.82 4.97 -33.97
CA PRO A 189 0.67 6.33 -33.46
C PRO A 189 0.45 7.39 -34.56
N GLY A 190 1.00 7.18 -35.76
CA GLY A 190 0.87 8.11 -36.88
C GLY A 190 -0.54 8.19 -37.48
N GLU A 191 -1.38 7.18 -37.24
CA GLU A 191 -2.79 7.15 -37.64
C GLU A 191 -3.72 7.74 -36.57
N ALA A 192 -3.20 7.97 -35.36
CA ALA A 192 -3.98 8.39 -34.21
C ALA A 192 -4.17 9.90 -34.17
N GLN A 193 -5.34 10.33 -33.71
CA GLN A 193 -5.60 11.71 -33.30
C GLN A 193 -5.18 11.93 -31.85
N ALA A 194 -5.20 10.88 -31.02
CA ALA A 194 -4.68 10.90 -29.65
C ALA A 194 -3.95 9.60 -29.31
N THR A 195 -2.82 9.73 -28.62
CA THR A 195 -2.05 8.59 -28.09
C THR A 195 -2.26 8.49 -26.58
N LEU A 196 -2.78 7.36 -26.11
CA LEU A 196 -3.01 7.08 -24.70
C LEU A 196 -2.00 6.04 -24.23
N VAL A 197 -1.20 6.37 -23.22
CA VAL A 197 -0.17 5.48 -22.69
C VAL A 197 -0.40 5.30 -21.20
N ARG A 198 -0.52 4.06 -20.73
CA ARG A 198 -0.52 3.73 -19.29
C ARG A 198 0.78 3.06 -18.89
N LEU A 199 1.40 3.55 -17.82
CA LEU A 199 2.65 3.04 -17.25
C LEU A 199 2.53 2.89 -15.74
N SER A 200 3.39 2.08 -15.15
CA SER A 200 3.59 2.04 -13.70
C SER A 200 4.78 2.91 -13.29
N ALA A 201 4.75 3.39 -12.04
CA ALA A 201 5.93 3.96 -11.40
C ALA A 201 7.13 3.00 -11.54
N PRO A 202 8.34 3.51 -11.80
CA PRO A 202 9.50 2.67 -12.00
C PRO A 202 9.93 2.04 -10.67
N TYR A 203 10.55 0.88 -10.76
CA TYR A 203 11.19 0.20 -9.66
C TYR A 203 12.31 -0.69 -10.18
N GLU A 204 13.18 -1.11 -9.26
CA GLU A 204 14.22 -2.08 -9.54
C GLU A 204 13.73 -3.47 -9.12
N PRO A 205 13.54 -4.40 -10.07
CA PRO A 205 13.17 -5.77 -9.74
C PRO A 205 14.23 -6.41 -8.84
N ARG A 206 13.78 -7.11 -7.81
CA ARG A 206 14.65 -7.91 -6.95
C ARG A 206 14.51 -9.38 -7.32
N GLU A 207 15.64 -10.07 -7.36
CA GLU A 207 15.65 -11.53 -7.46
C GLU A 207 15.25 -12.15 -6.12
N GLY A 208 14.70 -13.36 -6.13
CA GLY A 208 14.39 -14.13 -4.92
C GLY A 208 12.91 -14.49 -4.79
N GLY A 209 12.54 -14.96 -3.59
CA GLY A 209 11.18 -15.42 -3.25
C GLY A 209 10.28 -14.25 -2.86
N PHE A 210 10.06 -14.09 -1.55
CA PHE A 210 9.14 -13.08 -1.02
C PHE A 210 9.55 -11.64 -1.38
N GLU A 211 10.85 -11.36 -1.50
CA GLU A 211 11.32 -10.00 -1.81
C GLU A 211 10.97 -9.53 -3.24
N ALA A 212 10.74 -10.45 -4.18
CA ALA A 212 10.40 -10.13 -5.57
C ALA A 212 9.03 -9.43 -5.72
N PHE A 213 8.19 -9.47 -4.68
CA PHE A 213 6.90 -8.78 -4.64
C PHE A 213 6.99 -7.30 -4.24
N PHE A 214 8.15 -6.82 -3.78
CA PHE A 214 8.30 -5.43 -3.36
C PHE A 214 8.92 -4.56 -4.43
N HIS A 215 8.31 -3.41 -4.67
CA HIS A 215 8.85 -2.38 -5.55
C HIS A 215 9.70 -1.40 -4.75
N SER A 216 11.01 -1.41 -5.02
CA SER A 216 12.01 -0.59 -4.34
C SER A 216 13.00 0.03 -5.34
N GLY A 217 14.05 0.69 -4.88
CA GLY A 217 15.06 1.33 -5.73
C GLY A 217 14.62 2.71 -6.27
N SER A 218 15.27 3.12 -7.35
CA SER A 218 15.07 4.43 -7.99
C SER A 218 13.60 4.74 -8.29
N LEU A 219 13.19 5.99 -8.03
CA LEU A 219 11.89 6.52 -8.41
C LEU A 219 11.91 7.14 -9.81
N ALA A 220 13.08 7.26 -10.45
CA ALA A 220 13.23 7.82 -11.79
C ALA A 220 13.12 6.75 -12.87
N PHE A 221 12.47 7.11 -13.98
CA PHE A 221 12.38 6.24 -15.15
C PHE A 221 13.76 6.05 -15.80
N PRO A 222 14.06 4.86 -16.35
CA PRO A 222 15.26 4.65 -17.14
C PRO A 222 15.31 5.61 -18.34
N ARG A 223 16.52 6.10 -18.68
CA ARG A 223 16.68 7.08 -19.78
C ARG A 223 16.10 6.62 -21.11
N ALA A 224 16.22 5.32 -21.42
CA ALA A 224 15.66 4.74 -22.64
C ALA A 224 14.11 4.88 -22.71
N GLU A 225 13.42 4.79 -21.58
CA GLU A 225 11.96 4.96 -21.53
C GLU A 225 11.57 6.43 -21.68
N ILE A 226 12.34 7.33 -21.04
CA ILE A 226 12.18 8.77 -21.22
C ILE A 226 12.34 9.14 -22.70
N ASP A 227 13.44 8.73 -23.33
CA ASP A 227 13.71 9.01 -24.76
C ASP A 227 12.59 8.43 -25.66
N ARG A 228 12.04 7.25 -25.32
CA ARG A 228 10.93 6.64 -26.06
C ARG A 228 9.69 7.51 -25.99
N LEU A 229 9.31 7.97 -24.81
CA LEU A 229 8.12 8.78 -24.59
C LEU A 229 8.27 10.20 -25.12
N GLU A 230 9.47 10.78 -25.09
CA GLU A 230 9.77 12.07 -25.73
C GLU A 230 9.60 12.03 -27.25
N ARG A 231 9.92 10.89 -27.89
CA ARG A 231 9.66 10.68 -29.32
C ARG A 231 8.18 10.42 -29.62
N LEU A 232 7.51 9.62 -28.78
CA LEU A 232 6.10 9.27 -28.96
C LEU A 232 5.17 10.48 -28.72
N ARG A 233 5.53 11.33 -27.75
CA ARG A 233 4.73 12.48 -27.28
C ARG A 233 3.29 12.10 -26.95
N PRO A 234 3.04 11.29 -25.91
CA PRO A 234 1.69 10.86 -25.56
C PRO A 234 0.73 12.05 -25.42
N THR A 235 -0.47 11.91 -25.98
CA THR A 235 -1.53 12.88 -25.75
C THR A 235 -1.98 12.81 -24.29
N VAL A 236 -2.16 11.59 -23.78
CA VAL A 236 -2.54 11.32 -22.40
C VAL A 236 -1.62 10.26 -21.81
N LEU A 237 -0.98 10.58 -20.69
CA LEU A 237 -0.30 9.61 -19.84
C LEU A 237 -1.19 9.25 -18.66
N GLY A 238 -1.49 7.95 -18.49
CA GLY A 238 -1.95 7.39 -17.23
C GLY A 238 -0.76 6.80 -16.47
N LEU A 239 -0.52 7.25 -15.24
CA LEU A 239 0.59 6.76 -14.42
C LEU A 239 0.06 6.09 -13.16
N HIS A 240 0.27 4.78 -13.05
CA HIS A 240 -0.03 4.01 -11.86
C HIS A 240 0.98 4.34 -10.76
N LEU A 241 0.52 5.08 -9.75
CA LEU A 241 1.32 5.63 -8.66
C LEU A 241 1.12 4.83 -7.36
N GLU A 242 1.78 3.69 -7.27
CA GLU A 242 2.01 3.02 -5.98
C GLU A 242 3.15 3.67 -5.17
N ARG A 243 4.00 4.45 -5.84
CA ARG A 243 5.18 5.15 -5.29
C ARG A 243 5.36 6.52 -5.99
N PRO A 244 6.01 7.50 -5.34
CA PRO A 244 6.15 8.85 -5.88
C PRO A 244 7.20 8.93 -7.01
N ALA A 245 6.81 8.63 -8.24
CA ALA A 245 7.70 8.62 -9.39
C ALA A 245 8.31 10.00 -9.71
N VAL A 246 9.54 10.00 -10.22
CA VAL A 246 10.27 11.14 -10.78
C VAL A 246 10.17 11.07 -12.31
N PHE A 247 9.47 12.02 -12.94
CA PHE A 247 9.22 11.98 -14.39
C PHE A 247 9.05 13.36 -15.07
N PRO A 248 9.80 14.43 -14.69
CA PRO A 248 9.55 15.77 -15.23
C PRO A 248 9.70 15.85 -16.77
N GLU A 249 10.61 15.09 -17.38
CA GLU A 249 10.79 15.05 -18.84
C GLU A 249 9.60 14.39 -19.55
N ILE A 250 9.10 13.29 -18.99
CA ILE A 250 7.91 12.61 -19.52
C ILE A 250 6.69 13.52 -19.37
N ASP A 251 6.54 14.19 -18.23
CA ASP A 251 5.46 15.17 -18.02
C ASP A 251 5.48 16.26 -19.10
N GLN A 252 6.65 16.82 -19.41
CA GLN A 252 6.82 17.83 -20.44
C GLN A 252 6.46 17.31 -21.84
N ALA A 253 6.75 16.05 -22.14
CA ALA A 253 6.42 15.41 -23.41
C ALA A 253 4.90 15.12 -23.57
N CYS A 254 4.15 15.07 -22.48
CA CYS A 254 2.72 14.75 -22.47
C CYS A 254 1.82 15.99 -22.46
N GLN A 255 0.65 15.91 -23.12
CA GLN A 255 -0.33 17.00 -23.08
C GLN A 255 -1.24 16.95 -21.85
N ALA A 256 -1.68 15.75 -21.46
CA ALA A 256 -2.37 15.49 -20.20
C ALA A 256 -1.70 14.34 -19.43
N VAL A 257 -1.79 14.43 -18.10
CA VAL A 257 -1.29 13.41 -17.17
C VAL A 257 -2.36 13.12 -16.12
N LEU A 258 -2.73 11.84 -16.01
CA LEU A 258 -3.62 11.28 -15.00
C LEU A 258 -2.83 10.32 -14.13
N ALA A 259 -2.91 10.50 -12.82
CA ALA A 259 -2.44 9.53 -11.84
C ALA A 259 -3.55 8.53 -11.50
N ASP A 260 -3.23 7.24 -11.49
CA ASP A 260 -4.09 6.15 -11.05
C ASP A 260 -3.47 5.34 -9.91
N TYR A 261 -4.29 4.56 -9.21
CA TYR A 261 -3.90 3.77 -8.02
C TYR A 261 -4.31 2.30 -8.15
N GLY A 262 -4.27 1.77 -9.38
CA GLY A 262 -4.66 0.40 -9.71
C GLY A 262 -6.05 0.36 -10.35
N ALA A 263 -6.42 1.45 -11.04
CA ALA A 263 -7.70 1.54 -11.71
C ALA A 263 -7.74 0.62 -12.93
N ARG A 264 -8.90 0.01 -13.17
CA ARG A 264 -9.20 -0.69 -14.41
C ARG A 264 -9.17 0.27 -15.61
N ASP A 265 -8.97 -0.29 -16.79
CA ASP A 265 -8.93 0.49 -18.04
C ASP A 265 -10.24 1.23 -18.32
N ASP A 266 -11.39 0.60 -18.07
CA ASP A 266 -12.69 1.25 -18.22
C ASP A 266 -12.87 2.44 -17.29
N ALA A 267 -12.45 2.33 -16.02
CA ALA A 267 -12.48 3.43 -15.08
C ALA A 267 -11.56 4.61 -15.49
N PHE A 268 -10.39 4.31 -16.07
CA PHE A 268 -9.48 5.30 -16.66
C PHE A 268 -10.09 5.98 -17.89
N LEU A 269 -10.63 5.20 -18.82
CA LEU A 269 -11.21 5.69 -20.07
C LEU A 269 -12.49 6.51 -19.82
N ASP A 270 -13.31 6.14 -18.82
CA ASP A 270 -14.44 6.94 -18.38
C ASP A 270 -14.03 8.39 -18.06
N VAL A 271 -12.85 8.59 -17.46
CA VAL A 271 -12.29 9.91 -17.16
C VAL A 271 -11.58 10.55 -18.35
N VAL A 272 -10.93 9.77 -19.23
CA VAL A 272 -10.31 10.33 -20.45
C VAL A 272 -11.38 10.88 -21.41
N PHE A 273 -12.51 10.20 -21.54
CA PHE A 273 -13.60 10.56 -22.46
C PHE A 273 -14.74 11.34 -21.80
N GLY A 274 -14.61 11.70 -20.51
CA GLY A 274 -15.56 12.57 -19.82
C GLY A 274 -16.90 11.92 -19.48
N ARG A 275 -17.01 10.58 -19.51
CA ARG A 275 -18.16 9.86 -18.92
C ARG A 275 -18.21 10.04 -17.41
N ARG A 276 -17.05 10.27 -16.78
CA ARG A 276 -16.89 10.64 -15.38
C ARG A 276 -15.85 11.74 -15.23
N SER A 277 -16.02 12.60 -14.23
CA SER A 277 -15.04 13.66 -13.92
C SER A 277 -13.95 13.15 -12.97
N PRO A 278 -12.68 13.57 -13.14
CA PRO A 278 -11.63 13.28 -12.18
C PRO A 278 -11.89 14.06 -10.88
N ARG A 279 -11.78 13.37 -9.74
CA ARG A 279 -11.98 13.96 -8.41
C ARG A 279 -10.79 13.74 -7.48
N GLY A 280 -9.82 12.94 -7.89
CA GLY A 280 -8.66 12.57 -7.11
C GLY A 280 -7.80 13.76 -6.74
N ARG A 281 -7.07 13.60 -5.64
CA ARG A 281 -6.03 14.50 -5.17
C ARG A 281 -4.85 13.65 -4.77
N LEU A 282 -3.65 14.10 -5.11
CA LEU A 282 -2.43 13.37 -4.78
C LEU A 282 -2.31 13.14 -3.26
N PRO A 283 -2.16 11.88 -2.80
CA PRO A 283 -2.00 11.57 -1.38
C PRO A 283 -0.55 11.76 -0.90
N PHE A 284 0.39 12.01 -1.82
CA PHE A 284 1.78 12.34 -1.58
C PHE A 284 2.26 13.28 -2.69
N GLU A 285 3.28 14.09 -2.42
CA GLU A 285 3.89 14.90 -3.47
C GLU A 285 4.70 14.04 -4.45
N LEU A 286 4.88 14.55 -5.67
CA LEU A 286 5.70 13.95 -6.69
C LEU A 286 7.02 14.71 -6.82
N PRO A 287 8.17 14.09 -6.53
CA PRO A 287 9.47 14.75 -6.57
C PRO A 287 9.89 15.11 -8.00
N ARG A 288 10.61 16.22 -8.15
CA ARG A 288 11.15 16.65 -9.45
C ARG A 288 12.42 15.89 -9.86
N SER A 289 13.19 15.37 -8.91
CA SER A 289 14.44 14.65 -9.20
C SER A 289 14.80 13.67 -8.09
N MET A 290 15.66 12.69 -8.38
CA MET A 290 16.23 11.81 -7.34
C MET A 290 17.08 12.61 -6.33
N ALA A 291 17.76 13.67 -6.76
CA ALA A 291 18.49 14.54 -5.84
C ALA A 291 17.56 15.22 -4.82
N ALA A 292 16.32 15.57 -5.20
CA ALA A 292 15.33 16.09 -4.27
C ALA A 292 14.84 15.01 -3.29
N VAL A 293 14.73 13.76 -3.75
CA VAL A 293 14.38 12.60 -2.90
C VAL A 293 15.49 12.32 -1.88
N GLU A 294 16.75 12.31 -2.31
CA GLU A 294 17.90 12.06 -1.43
C GLU A 294 18.10 13.17 -0.39
N ALA A 295 17.75 14.40 -0.74
CA ALA A 295 17.80 15.54 0.18
C ALA A 295 16.59 15.63 1.13
N SER A 296 15.50 14.91 0.86
CA SER A 296 14.29 14.98 1.69
C SER A 296 14.44 14.14 2.96
N ARG A 297 13.69 14.53 3.99
CA ARG A 297 13.64 13.77 5.24
C ARG A 297 12.65 12.61 5.09
N PRO A 298 13.08 11.35 5.32
CA PRO A 298 12.23 10.18 5.12
C PRO A 298 11.05 10.09 6.10
N ASP A 299 11.12 10.82 7.22
CA ASP A 299 10.11 10.87 8.27
C ASP A 299 9.19 12.10 8.20
N VAL A 300 9.38 12.99 7.22
CA VAL A 300 8.59 14.21 7.07
C VAL A 300 7.82 14.20 5.74
N PRO A 301 6.48 14.16 5.77
CA PRO A 301 5.69 14.19 4.54
C PRO A 301 5.78 15.56 3.88
N GLY A 302 5.96 15.58 2.55
CA GLY A 302 5.87 16.82 1.77
C GLY A 302 7.08 17.76 1.93
N ASP A 303 8.28 17.23 2.15
CA ASP A 303 9.47 18.01 2.52
C ASP A 303 10.34 18.43 1.32
N THR A 304 9.99 18.06 0.08
CA THR A 304 10.76 18.53 -1.08
C THR A 304 10.49 20.02 -1.35
N ALA A 305 11.57 20.78 -1.63
CA ALA A 305 11.47 22.23 -1.78
C ALA A 305 10.74 22.69 -3.06
N ASP A 306 10.78 21.88 -4.12
CA ASP A 306 10.18 22.16 -5.43
C ASP A 306 9.65 20.86 -6.06
N PRO A 307 8.52 20.33 -5.56
CA PRO A 307 7.92 19.13 -6.12
C PRO A 307 7.44 19.37 -7.56
N LEU A 308 7.47 18.33 -8.39
CA LEU A 308 6.84 18.34 -9.71
C LEU A 308 5.33 18.59 -9.57
N TYR A 309 4.69 17.90 -8.63
CA TYR A 309 3.31 18.14 -8.21
C TYR A 309 3.23 18.07 -6.67
N PRO A 310 2.67 19.10 -6.00
CA PRO A 310 2.59 19.10 -4.54
C PRO A 310 1.54 18.11 -4.02
N TYR A 311 1.62 17.76 -2.73
CA TYR A 311 0.56 17.05 -2.03
C TYR A 311 -0.80 17.75 -2.23
N GLY A 312 -1.86 16.96 -2.44
CA GLY A 312 -3.19 17.48 -2.66
C GLY A 312 -3.40 18.14 -4.03
N HIS A 313 -2.43 18.07 -4.95
CA HIS A 313 -2.65 18.53 -6.33
C HIS A 313 -3.67 17.65 -7.05
N GLY A 314 -4.49 18.25 -7.89
CA GLY A 314 -5.46 17.57 -8.74
C GLY A 314 -6.42 18.57 -9.37
N LEU A 315 -6.47 18.56 -10.70
CA LEU A 315 -7.30 19.42 -11.51
C LEU A 315 -8.71 18.82 -11.69
N ALA A 316 -9.61 19.65 -12.18
CA ALA A 316 -10.92 19.27 -12.68
C ALA A 316 -11.10 19.87 -14.08
N TYR A 317 -12.06 19.36 -14.84
CA TYR A 317 -12.53 19.97 -16.07
C TYR A 317 -14.06 19.98 -16.09
#